data_AF-A0A818HWE6-F1
#
_entry.id   AF-A0A818HWE6-F1
#
_cell.length_a   1.000
_cell.length_b   1.000
_cell.length_c   1.000
_cell.angle_alpha   90.00
_cell.angle_beta   90.00
_cell.angle_gamma   90.00
#
_symmetry.space_group_name_H-M   'P 1'
#
loop_
_entity.id
_entity.type
_entity.pdbx_description
1 polymer ?
#
loop_
_entity_poly.entity_id
_entity_poly.type
_entity_poly.pdbx_seq_one_letter_code
_entity_poly.pdbx_strand_id
1 'polypeptide(L)'
;MNDKLLLKVSEMQTELAMIRQDIHAHPEISMEKERTSTLVAIKLKEWGLTVTEGIGNHSIGLRADMDALQLIEKRNLSYVSTKYSTLHACDHGGHPG
;
A
#
# COMPACT_ATOMS: atom_id res chain seq x y z
N MET A 1 -9.59 -22.78 10.65
CA MET A 1 -9.03 -21.85 9.64
C MET A 1 -9.83 -22.03 8.37
N ASN A 2 -10.26 -20.98 7.67
CA ASN A 2 -11.13 -21.12 6.50
C ASN A 2 -10.27 -21.30 5.23
N ASP A 3 -10.00 -22.54 4.83
CA ASP A 3 -9.07 -22.89 3.74
C ASP A 3 -9.46 -22.25 2.40
N LYS A 4 -10.76 -22.02 2.20
CA LYS A 4 -11.30 -21.34 1.02
C LYS A 4 -10.87 -19.87 0.95
N LEU A 5 -10.67 -19.24 2.10
CA LEU A 5 -10.18 -17.87 2.23
C LEU A 5 -8.67 -17.80 1.97
N LEU A 6 -7.90 -18.78 2.48
CA LEU A 6 -6.46 -18.86 2.24
C LEU A 6 -6.13 -19.07 0.76
N LEU A 7 -6.89 -19.93 0.06
CA LEU A 7 -6.73 -20.12 -1.38
C LEU A 7 -6.99 -18.82 -2.15
N LYS A 8 -8.08 -18.10 -1.80
CA LYS A 8 -8.43 -16.82 -2.44
C LYS A 8 -7.36 -15.75 -2.24
N VAL A 9 -6.79 -15.66 -1.03
CA VAL A 9 -5.71 -14.73 -0.73
C VAL A 9 -4.42 -15.13 -1.46
N SER A 10 -4.13 -16.43 -1.56
CA SER A 10 -2.99 -16.94 -2.31
C SER A 10 -3.06 -16.62 -3.80
N GLU A 11 -4.25 -16.68 -4.41
CA GLU A 11 -4.46 -16.29 -5.82
C GLU A 11 -4.17 -14.80 -6.05
N MET A 12 -4.45 -13.95 -5.06
CA MET A 12 -4.22 -12.51 -5.14
C MET A 12 -2.80 -12.09 -4.74
N GLN A 13 -1.97 -12.99 -4.19
CA GLN A 13 -0.66 -12.61 -3.64
C GLN A 13 0.25 -11.93 -4.67
N THR A 14 0.27 -12.42 -5.91
CA THR A 14 1.10 -11.82 -6.96
C THR A 14 0.64 -10.40 -7.28
N GLU A 15 -0.66 -10.17 -7.39
CA GLU A 15 -1.23 -8.84 -7.64
C GLU A 15 -0.93 -7.89 -6.48
N LEU A 16 -1.15 -8.34 -5.25
CA LEU A 16 -0.88 -7.56 -4.04
C LEU A 16 0.62 -7.23 -3.89
N ALA A 17 1.50 -8.17 -4.25
CA ALA A 17 2.94 -7.94 -4.26
C ALA A 17 3.35 -6.88 -5.29
N MET A 18 2.76 -6.91 -6.49
CA MET A 18 3.01 -5.89 -7.52
C MET A 18 2.51 -4.51 -7.08
N ILE A 19 1.31 -4.43 -6.50
CA ILE A 19 0.76 -3.17 -5.95
C ILE A 19 1.68 -2.63 -4.85
N ARG A 20 2.15 -3.49 -3.94
CA ARG A 20 3.09 -3.10 -2.88
C ARG A 20 4.40 -2.57 -3.46
N GLN A 21 4.97 -3.25 -4.45
CA GLN A 21 6.21 -2.81 -5.09
C GLN A 21 6.04 -1.48 -5.82
N ASP A 22 4.91 -1.26 -6.49
CA ASP A 22 4.60 0.00 -7.16
C ASP A 22 4.47 1.17 -6.17
N ILE A 23 3.71 0.97 -5.07
CA ILE A 23 3.58 1.98 -4.01
C ILE A 23 4.94 2.27 -3.38
N HIS A 24 5.74 1.23 -3.13
CA HIS A 24 7.09 1.37 -2.57
C HIS A 24 8.01 2.19 -3.48
N ALA A 25 7.99 1.93 -4.79
CA ALA A 25 8.84 2.59 -5.77
C ALA A 25 8.47 4.07 -6.00
N HIS A 26 7.21 4.45 -5.72
CA HIS A 26 6.68 5.79 -5.96
C HIS A 26 6.10 6.40 -4.67
N PRO A 27 6.95 6.68 -3.67
CA PRO A 27 6.47 7.17 -2.38
C PRO A 27 5.87 8.57 -2.48
N GLU A 28 4.83 8.82 -1.69
CA GLU A 28 4.21 10.13 -1.53
C GLU A 28 4.26 10.56 -0.07
N ILE A 29 4.72 11.80 0.15
CA ILE A 29 4.74 12.44 1.46
C ILE A 29 3.33 12.95 1.80
N SER A 30 3.10 13.23 3.09
CA SER A 30 1.83 13.72 3.65
C SER A 30 1.04 14.65 2.72
N MET A 31 -0.29 14.58 2.74
CA MET A 31 -1.25 15.36 1.91
C MET A 31 -1.03 15.34 0.37
N GLU A 32 0.07 14.79 -0.15
CA GLU A 32 0.39 14.66 -1.58
C GLU A 32 0.16 13.24 -2.10
N LYS A 33 -0.66 12.44 -1.41
CA LYS A 33 -0.89 11.01 -1.72
C LYS A 33 -1.89 10.77 -2.85
N GLU A 34 -1.93 11.66 -3.84
CA GLU A 34 -2.97 11.66 -4.89
C GLU A 34 -2.89 10.41 -5.77
N ARG A 35 -1.67 9.98 -6.12
CA ARG A 35 -1.48 8.77 -6.94
C ARG A 35 -1.82 7.51 -6.16
N THR A 36 -1.37 7.42 -4.91
CA THR A 36 -1.56 6.24 -4.06
C THR A 36 -3.04 6.08 -3.66
N SER A 37 -3.73 7.17 -3.30
CA SER A 37 -5.17 7.13 -3.02
C SER A 37 -5.98 6.75 -4.26
N THR A 38 -5.61 7.27 -5.43
CA THR A 38 -6.26 6.93 -6.71
C THR A 38 -6.06 5.46 -7.06
N LEU A 39 -4.84 4.93 -6.92
CA LEU A 39 -4.54 3.52 -7.18
C LEU A 39 -5.39 2.60 -6.29
N VAL A 40 -5.48 2.91 -4.99
CA VAL A 40 -6.32 2.15 -4.04
C VAL A 40 -7.80 2.24 -4.41
N ALA A 41 -8.30 3.43 -4.72
CA ALA A 41 -9.70 3.62 -5.12
C ALA A 41 -10.06 2.83 -6.39
N ILE A 42 -9.18 2.81 -7.39
CA ILE A 42 -9.34 2.01 -8.60
C ILE A 42 -9.40 0.53 -8.26
N LYS A 43 -8.44 0.02 -7.48
CA LYS A 43 -8.37 -1.41 -7.12
C LYS A 43 -9.57 -1.88 -6.31
N LEU A 44 -10.03 -1.07 -5.35
CA LEU A 44 -11.23 -1.38 -4.58
C LEU A 44 -12.49 -1.42 -5.47
N LYS A 45 -12.62 -0.49 -6.43
CA LYS A 45 -13.71 -0.51 -7.42
C LYS A 45 -13.64 -1.74 -8.33
N GLU A 46 -12.45 -2.11 -8.81
CA GLU A 46 -12.21 -3.32 -9.62
C GLU A 46 -12.59 -4.61 -8.87
N TRP A 47 -12.34 -4.67 -7.57
CA TRP A 47 -12.74 -5.79 -6.72
C TRP A 47 -14.23 -5.77 -6.33
N GLY A 48 -15.01 -4.83 -6.86
CA GLY A 48 -16.46 -4.76 -6.67
C GLY A 48 -16.90 -4.10 -5.37
N LEU A 49 -16.01 -3.35 -4.70
CA LEU A 49 -16.34 -2.63 -3.47
C LEU A 49 -16.88 -1.24 -3.78
N THR A 50 -17.84 -0.78 -2.97
CA THR A 50 -18.25 0.62 -2.98
C THR A 50 -17.15 1.45 -2.31
N VAL A 51 -16.58 2.39 -3.06
CA VAL A 51 -15.52 3.28 -2.57
C VAL A 51 -16.10 4.66 -2.32
N THR A 52 -15.81 5.20 -1.15
CA THR A 52 -16.03 6.61 -0.83
C THR A 52 -14.68 7.25 -0.58
N GLU A 53 -14.39 8.32 -1.30
CA GLU A 53 -13.13 9.05 -1.25
C GLU A 53 -13.28 10.28 -0.34
N GLY A 54 -12.20 10.73 0.30
CA GLY A 54 -12.22 11.94 1.14
C GLY A 54 -12.93 11.81 2.50
N ILE A 55 -13.10 10.59 3.04
CA ILE A 55 -13.78 10.32 4.32
C ILE A 55 -12.81 10.05 5.49
N GLY A 56 -13.19 10.48 6.70
CA GLY A 56 -12.36 10.31 7.92
C GLY A 56 -13.00 10.68 9.27
N ASN A 57 -14.32 10.83 9.38
CA ASN A 57 -14.99 11.21 10.64
C ASN A 57 -16.05 10.19 11.08
N HIS A 58 -15.90 9.65 12.30
CA HIS A 58 -16.88 8.84 13.05
C HIS A 58 -17.39 7.55 12.37
N SER A 59 -16.49 6.60 12.05
CA SER A 59 -16.85 5.22 11.67
C SER A 59 -15.78 4.21 12.11
N ILE A 60 -16.14 2.92 12.22
CA ILE A 60 -15.19 1.82 12.40
C ILE A 60 -14.71 1.41 11.01
N GLY A 61 -13.41 1.59 10.74
CA GLY A 61 -12.78 1.24 9.46
C GLY A 61 -11.45 0.52 9.67
N LEU A 62 -11.08 -0.33 8.71
CA LEU A 62 -9.72 -0.86 8.62
C LEU A 62 -8.83 0.26 8.07
N ARG A 63 -7.82 0.68 8.85
CA ARG A 63 -6.88 1.74 8.48
C ARG A 63 -5.52 1.12 8.16
N ALA A 64 -5.03 1.36 6.96
CA ALA A 64 -3.66 1.09 6.57
C ALA A 64 -3.00 2.42 6.22
N ASP A 65 -1.94 2.78 6.93
CA ASP A 65 -1.18 4.00 6.66
C ASP A 65 -0.27 3.79 5.44
N MET A 66 -0.25 4.80 4.58
CA MET A 66 0.41 4.75 3.27
C MET A 66 1.38 5.92 3.06
N ASP A 67 1.84 6.60 4.12
CA ASP A 67 2.84 7.67 4.03
C ASP A 67 4.27 7.13 3.98
N ALA A 68 5.09 7.85 3.24
CA ALA A 68 6.54 7.68 3.26
C ALA A 68 7.20 8.70 4.20
N LEU A 69 8.42 8.37 4.63
CA LEU A 69 9.29 9.23 5.43
C LEU A 69 10.38 9.87 4.55
N GLN A 70 10.85 11.06 4.95
CA GLN A 70 12.01 11.70 4.34
C GLN A 70 13.30 11.02 4.84
N LEU A 71 13.67 9.92 4.20
CA LEU A 71 14.87 9.15 4.48
C LEU A 71 15.46 8.65 3.15
N ILE A 72 16.78 8.49 3.11
CA ILE A 72 17.45 7.89 1.95
C ILE A 72 17.39 6.37 2.08
N GLU A 73 16.83 5.70 1.07
CA GLU A 73 16.80 4.24 1.00
C GLU A 73 18.18 3.67 0.67
N LYS A 74 18.73 2.88 1.61
CA LYS A 74 20.04 2.20 1.47
C LYS A 74 19.94 0.73 1.04
N ARG A 75 18.72 0.23 0.80
CA ARG A 75 18.48 -1.18 0.42
C ARG A 75 18.84 -1.40 -1.05
N ASN A 76 19.26 -2.62 -1.39
CA ASN A 76 19.52 -3.02 -2.76
C ASN A 76 18.35 -3.89 -3.29
N LEU A 77 17.23 -3.24 -3.59
CA LEU A 77 16.02 -3.88 -4.13
C LEU A 77 15.80 -3.42 -5.57
N SER A 78 15.18 -4.26 -6.41
CA SER A 78 14.82 -3.87 -7.79
C SER A 78 13.74 -2.78 -7.84
N TYR A 79 13.08 -2.51 -6.70
CA TYR A 79 11.99 -1.56 -6.53
C TYR A 79 12.30 -0.51 -5.45
N VAL A 80 13.58 -0.13 -5.28
CA VAL A 80 13.94 1.01 -4.41
C VAL A 80 13.19 2.27 -4.83
N SER A 81 12.96 3.16 -3.85
CA SER A 81 12.35 4.46 -4.11
C SER A 81 13.05 5.19 -5.25
N THR A 82 12.24 5.66 -6.20
CA THR A 82 12.70 6.48 -7.33
C THR A 82 12.80 7.97 -6.97
N LYS A 83 12.27 8.38 -5.82
CA LYS A 83 12.32 9.77 -5.33
C LYS A 83 13.50 9.98 -4.39
N TYR A 84 14.27 11.04 -4.64
CA TYR A 84 15.42 11.38 -3.81
C TYR A 84 15.00 11.65 -2.35
N SER A 85 15.69 10.99 -1.41
CA SER A 85 15.51 11.18 0.03
C SER A 85 14.09 10.94 0.58
N THR A 86 13.31 10.05 -0.05
CA THR A 86 11.98 9.65 0.44
C THR A 86 11.81 8.14 0.34
N LEU A 87 11.32 7.46 1.39
CA LEU A 87 11.07 6.01 1.37
C LEU A 87 9.93 5.58 2.32
N HIS A 88 9.21 4.49 2.01
CA HIS A 88 8.27 3.86 2.94
C HIS A 88 9.03 3.07 4.03
N ALA A 89 9.40 3.77 5.11
CA ALA A 89 10.16 3.21 6.23
C ALA A 89 9.28 2.78 7.42
N CYS A 90 8.06 3.32 7.53
CA CYS A 90 7.09 2.92 8.55
C CYS A 90 6.19 1.75 8.13
N ASP A 91 6.34 1.26 6.89
CA ASP A 91 5.73 -0.01 6.50
C ASP A 91 6.15 -1.03 7.56
N HIS A 92 5.18 -1.65 8.22
CA HIS A 92 5.42 -2.77 9.13
C HIS A 92 5.82 -3.98 8.28
N GLY A 93 6.91 -3.82 7.53
CA GLY A 93 7.45 -4.77 6.59
C GLY A 93 8.11 -5.89 7.35
N GLY A 94 7.28 -6.86 7.75
CA GLY A 94 7.69 -8.11 8.36
C GLY A 94 8.30 -7.94 9.74
N HIS A 95 7.55 -8.32 10.78
CA HIS A 95 8.25 -8.97 11.89
C HIS A 95 9.05 -10.13 11.28
N PRO A 96 10.38 -10.22 11.48
CA PRO A 96 11.08 -11.45 11.20
C PRO A 96 10.55 -12.50 12.20
N GLY A 97 9.68 -13.37 11.70
CA GLY A 97 9.39 -14.67 12.29
C GLY A 97 10.12 -15.73 11.50
#